data_AF-S2XRI6-F1
#
_entry.id   AF-S2XRI6-F1
#
_cell.length_a   1.000
_cell.length_b   1.000
_cell.length_c   1.000
_cell.angle_alpha   90.00
_cell.angle_beta   90.00
_cell.angle_gamma   90.00
#
_symmetry.space_group_name_H-M   'P 1'
#
loop_
_entity.id
_entity.type
_entity.pdbx_description
1 polymer ?
#
loop_
_entity_poly.entity_id
_entity_poly.type
_entity_poly.pdbx_seq_one_letter_code
_entity_poly.pdbx_strand_id
1 'polypeptide(L)'
;MESIKMFKSVKELIAKCEAENKAIYEVMLEQEMAVTGLSAEAVYTQMNHNLETMEKALEEGLAGVTSKTGLTGGDAVLMKAYIEKGQILAGDLVLDAVSKAVATNEVNAAMGKICATPTAGSAGVVPGVLFSLKNRLQLSRQDMLNFLLTSGAFGFVVANNASISGAAGGCQAEVGSASAMAAAAIVEAAGGTPQQSAEGFAICLKNMLGLVCDPVAGLVEVPCVKRNAAGASNAIVSADMALAGIESRIPTDEVIDAMYKIGQTMPSALRETGRGGLAGTPTGQRLKQQIFGD
;
A
#
# COMPACT_ATOMS: atom_id res chain seq x y z
N MET A 1 -29.50 6.16 -21.99
CA MET A 1 -28.48 6.01 -20.93
C MET A 1 -27.73 4.74 -21.25
N GLU A 2 -26.60 4.85 -21.94
CA GLU A 2 -25.69 3.70 -22.05
C GLU A 2 -25.28 3.30 -20.64
N SER A 3 -25.46 2.02 -20.30
CA SER A 3 -25.02 1.47 -19.03
C SER A 3 -23.51 1.65 -18.95
N ILE A 4 -23.02 2.44 -17.98
CA ILE A 4 -21.58 2.59 -17.71
C ILE A 4 -21.03 1.19 -17.48
N LYS A 5 -20.24 0.70 -18.44
CA LYS A 5 -19.62 -0.62 -18.33
C LYS A 5 -18.48 -0.54 -17.32
N MET A 6 -18.74 -1.01 -16.10
CA MET A 6 -17.75 -1.11 -15.02
C MET A 6 -16.61 -2.06 -15.40
N PHE A 7 -15.39 -1.72 -15.00
CA PHE A 7 -14.22 -2.60 -15.15
C PHE A 7 -14.15 -3.58 -13.98
N LYS A 8 -13.69 -4.80 -14.28
CA LYS A 8 -13.49 -5.88 -13.29
C LYS A 8 -12.07 -6.41 -13.27
N SER A 9 -11.25 -6.08 -14.27
CA SER A 9 -9.85 -6.48 -14.40
C SER A 9 -8.99 -5.28 -14.72
N VAL A 10 -7.67 -5.41 -14.49
CA VAL A 10 -6.71 -4.38 -14.93
C VAL A 10 -6.74 -4.27 -16.45
N LYS A 11 -6.82 -5.39 -17.17
CA LYS A 11 -6.98 -5.39 -18.63
C LYS A 11 -8.18 -4.55 -19.10
N GLU A 12 -9.34 -4.70 -18.47
CA GLU A 12 -10.53 -3.90 -18.80
C GLU A 12 -10.36 -2.42 -18.44
N LEU A 13 -9.72 -2.13 -17.29
CA LEU A 13 -9.39 -0.78 -16.88
C LEU A 13 -8.50 -0.07 -17.92
N ILE A 14 -7.42 -0.71 -18.35
CA ILE A 14 -6.49 -0.16 -19.34
C ILE A 14 -7.18 0.01 -20.70
N ALA A 15 -7.91 -1.00 -21.17
CA ALA A 15 -8.64 -0.91 -22.44
C ALA A 15 -9.66 0.24 -22.45
N LYS A 16 -10.30 0.53 -21.30
CA LYS A 16 -11.21 1.66 -21.16
C LYS A 16 -10.49 3.00 -21.18
N CYS A 17 -9.34 3.11 -20.50
CA CYS A 17 -8.49 4.31 -20.54
C CYS A 17 -8.05 4.64 -21.97
N GLU A 18 -7.59 3.63 -22.72
CA GLU A 18 -7.14 3.79 -24.11
C GLU A 18 -8.30 4.12 -25.07
N ALA A 19 -9.43 3.43 -24.95
CA ALA A 19 -10.58 3.65 -25.83
C ALA A 19 -11.22 5.03 -25.63
N GLU A 20 -11.24 5.53 -24.40
CA GLU A 20 -11.88 6.81 -24.04
C GLU A 20 -10.88 7.97 -23.93
N ASN A 21 -9.58 7.71 -24.10
CA ASN A 21 -8.48 8.66 -23.89
C ASN A 21 -8.59 9.37 -22.51
N LYS A 22 -8.76 8.56 -21.46
CA LYS A 22 -8.89 9.00 -20.07
C LYS A 22 -7.74 8.47 -19.22
N ALA A 23 -7.42 9.21 -18.16
CA ALA A 23 -6.57 8.71 -17.09
C ALA A 23 -7.30 7.66 -16.25
N ILE A 24 -6.54 6.83 -15.54
CA ILE A 24 -7.06 5.77 -14.66
C ILE A 24 -7.91 6.38 -13.54
N TYR A 25 -7.48 7.50 -12.95
CA TYR A 25 -8.26 8.18 -11.90
C TYR A 25 -9.64 8.63 -12.40
N GLU A 26 -9.78 9.02 -13.67
CA GLU A 26 -11.06 9.44 -14.26
C GLU A 26 -12.00 8.25 -14.41
N VAL A 27 -11.48 7.13 -14.92
CA VAL A 27 -12.24 5.89 -15.05
C VAL A 27 -12.69 5.36 -13.69
N MET A 28 -11.83 5.45 -12.67
CA MET A 28 -12.20 5.07 -11.31
C MET A 28 -13.24 6.01 -10.69
N LEU A 29 -13.12 7.33 -10.92
CA LEU A 29 -14.11 8.30 -10.46
C LEU A 29 -15.50 8.00 -11.04
N GLU A 30 -15.58 7.73 -12.34
CA GLU A 30 -16.84 7.36 -13.00
C GLU A 30 -17.45 6.08 -12.43
N GLN A 31 -16.60 5.08 -12.16
CA GLN A 31 -17.05 3.85 -11.52
C GLN A 31 -17.57 4.09 -10.10
N GLU A 32 -16.86 4.90 -9.31
CA GLU A 32 -17.28 5.23 -7.95
C GLU A 32 -18.62 5.98 -7.95
N MET A 33 -18.80 6.95 -8.85
CA MET A 33 -20.06 7.66 -9.05
C MET A 33 -21.19 6.71 -9.44
N ALA A 34 -20.92 5.75 -10.34
CA ALA A 34 -21.92 4.78 -10.78
C ALA A 34 -22.34 3.80 -9.67
N VAL A 35 -21.39 3.37 -8.83
CA VAL A 35 -21.64 2.41 -7.74
C VAL A 35 -22.34 3.07 -6.56
N THR A 36 -21.91 4.28 -6.18
CA THR A 36 -22.41 4.96 -4.98
C THR A 36 -23.59 5.88 -5.26
N GLY A 37 -23.80 6.30 -6.51
CA GLY A 37 -24.75 7.34 -6.88
C GLY A 37 -24.33 8.76 -6.47
N LEU A 38 -23.09 8.94 -6.00
CA LEU A 38 -22.56 10.24 -5.59
C LEU A 38 -22.12 11.07 -6.80
N SER A 39 -22.09 12.40 -6.62
CA SER A 39 -21.46 13.30 -7.59
C SER A 39 -19.93 13.22 -7.48
N ALA A 40 -19.22 13.63 -8.54
CA ALA A 40 -17.77 13.72 -8.53
C ALA A 40 -17.25 14.57 -7.35
N GLU A 41 -17.89 15.70 -7.07
CA GLU A 41 -17.54 16.59 -5.95
C GLU A 41 -17.68 15.90 -4.59
N ALA A 42 -18.73 15.11 -4.39
CA ALA A 42 -18.93 14.34 -3.17
C ALA A 42 -17.88 13.24 -3.00
N VAL A 43 -17.50 12.55 -4.08
CA VAL A 43 -16.40 11.57 -4.07
C VAL A 43 -15.09 12.26 -3.68
N TYR A 44 -14.74 13.38 -4.32
CA TYR A 44 -13.53 14.12 -3.98
C TYR A 44 -13.53 14.67 -2.56
N THR A 45 -14.69 15.06 -2.03
CA THR A 45 -14.83 15.49 -0.64
C THR A 45 -14.49 14.36 0.33
N GLN A 46 -14.99 13.15 0.06
CA GLN A 46 -14.66 11.96 0.87
C GLN A 46 -13.18 11.59 0.75
N MET A 47 -12.62 11.64 -0.46
CA MET A 47 -11.20 11.39 -0.70
C MET A 47 -10.31 12.41 0.01
N ASN A 48 -10.73 13.68 0.08
CA ASN A 48 -10.00 14.70 0.81
C ASN A 48 -10.01 14.42 2.33
N HIS A 49 -11.13 13.96 2.89
CA HIS A 49 -11.16 13.54 4.30
C HIS A 49 -10.18 12.40 4.60
N ASN A 50 -10.09 11.42 3.68
CA ASN A 50 -9.14 10.32 3.78
C ASN A 50 -7.70 10.85 3.71
N LEU A 51 -7.40 11.75 2.77
CA LEU A 51 -6.09 12.35 2.61
C LEU A 51 -5.66 13.19 3.83
N GLU A 52 -6.57 13.97 4.42
CA GLU A 52 -6.32 14.69 5.68
C GLU A 52 -6.03 13.75 6.84
N THR A 53 -6.72 12.60 6.89
CA THR A 53 -6.46 11.58 7.92
C THR A 53 -5.07 10.97 7.73
N MET A 54 -4.66 10.70 6.49
CA MET A 54 -3.31 10.23 6.17
C MET A 54 -2.23 11.26 6.56
N GLU A 55 -2.46 12.53 6.25
CA GLU A 55 -1.55 13.65 6.58
C GLU A 55 -1.34 13.77 8.09
N LYS A 56 -2.43 13.76 8.87
CA LYS A 56 -2.36 13.82 10.34
C LYS A 56 -1.64 12.63 10.95
N ALA A 57 -1.88 11.41 10.46
CA ALA A 57 -1.20 10.21 10.94
C ALA A 57 0.31 10.26 10.63
N LEU A 58 0.71 10.82 9.49
CA LEU A 58 2.12 11.06 9.17
C LEU A 58 2.76 12.05 10.12
N GLU A 59 2.12 13.20 10.34
CA GLU A 59 2.61 14.25 11.25
C GLU A 59 2.79 13.72 12.68
N GLU A 60 1.80 12.98 13.19
CA GLU A 60 1.83 12.36 14.51
C GLU A 60 2.97 11.33 14.63
N GLY A 61 3.11 10.42 13.65
CA GLY A 61 4.16 9.41 13.68
C GLY A 61 5.57 10.00 13.55
N LEU A 62 5.74 11.04 12.72
CA LEU A 62 7.02 11.75 12.57
C LEU A 62 7.39 12.60 13.80
N ALA A 63 6.42 12.99 14.62
CA ALA A 63 6.65 13.59 15.93
C ALA A 63 7.11 12.56 16.99
N GLY A 64 6.94 11.27 16.70
CA GLY A 64 7.30 10.17 17.57
C GLY A 64 6.11 9.66 18.37
N VAL A 65 5.80 8.38 18.18
CA VAL A 65 4.72 7.67 18.88
C VAL A 65 5.20 6.27 19.28
N THR A 66 4.65 5.72 20.37
CA THR A 66 4.98 4.38 20.84
C THR A 66 3.72 3.56 21.05
N SER A 67 3.76 2.31 20.60
CA SER A 67 2.73 1.30 20.86
C SER A 67 2.52 1.07 22.35
N LYS A 68 1.33 0.58 22.72
CA LYS A 68 1.03 0.22 24.12
C LYS A 68 1.90 -0.91 24.66
N THR A 69 2.38 -1.79 23.78
CA THR A 69 3.24 -2.92 24.14
C THR A 69 4.71 -2.53 24.26
N GLY A 70 5.10 -1.39 23.68
CA GLY A 70 6.49 -0.95 23.57
C GLY A 70 7.31 -1.72 22.53
N LEU A 71 6.70 -2.63 21.74
CA LEU A 71 7.43 -3.36 20.70
C LEU A 71 7.82 -2.49 19.50
N THR A 72 6.99 -1.48 19.21
CA THR A 72 7.18 -0.54 18.11
C THR A 72 7.02 0.91 18.57
N GLY A 73 7.82 1.81 18.02
CA GLY A 73 7.71 3.25 18.24
C GLY A 73 9.05 3.98 18.06
N GLY A 74 9.00 5.16 17.45
CA GLY A 74 10.16 6.04 17.27
C GLY A 74 11.08 5.67 16.10
N ASP A 75 10.82 4.60 15.36
CA ASP A 75 11.64 4.21 14.20
C ASP A 75 11.55 5.26 13.09
N ALA A 76 10.40 5.92 12.92
CA ALA A 76 10.27 7.03 11.97
C ALA A 76 11.20 8.20 12.32
N VAL A 77 11.32 8.51 13.61
CA VAL A 77 12.21 9.58 14.10
C VAL A 77 13.67 9.20 13.91
N LEU A 78 14.03 7.93 14.17
CA LEU A 78 15.37 7.40 13.92
C LEU A 78 15.73 7.48 12.43
N MET A 79 14.80 7.11 11.54
CA MET A 79 15.00 7.21 10.09
C MET A 79 15.18 8.66 9.63
N LYS A 80 14.35 9.58 10.10
CA LYS A 80 14.48 11.01 9.80
C LYS A 80 15.84 11.56 10.23
N ALA A 81 16.27 11.26 11.46
CA ALA A 81 17.58 11.66 11.97
C ALA A 81 18.75 11.03 11.18
N TYR A 82 18.59 9.80 10.68
CA TYR A 82 19.57 9.16 9.82
C TYR A 82 19.68 9.84 8.44
N ILE A 83 18.55 10.25 7.84
CA ILE A 83 18.52 11.00 6.58
C ILE A 83 19.21 12.35 6.74
N GLU A 84 18.92 13.08 7.83
CA GLU A 84 19.52 14.39 8.13
C GLU A 84 21.04 14.35 8.31
N LYS A 85 21.61 13.21 8.73
CA LYS A 85 23.07 13.02 8.82
C LYS A 85 23.76 12.95 7.45
N GLY A 86 23.03 12.68 6.37
CA GLY A 86 23.53 12.70 4.99
C GLY A 86 24.38 11.50 4.54
N GLN A 87 24.67 10.53 5.42
CA GLN A 87 25.42 9.30 5.08
C GLN A 87 24.50 8.14 4.69
N ILE A 88 23.55 8.41 3.77
CA ILE A 88 22.49 7.48 3.36
C ILE A 88 22.91 6.58 2.20
N LEU A 89 22.29 5.39 2.10
CA LEU A 89 22.61 4.38 1.07
C LEU A 89 21.62 4.34 -0.10
N ALA A 90 20.30 4.40 0.16
CA ALA A 90 19.26 4.11 -0.84
C ALA A 90 18.77 5.34 -1.63
N GLY A 91 19.24 6.54 -1.28
CA GLY A 91 18.74 7.80 -1.82
C GLY A 91 17.70 8.48 -0.92
N ASP A 92 17.61 9.80 -1.03
CA ASP A 92 16.81 10.67 -0.17
C ASP A 92 15.32 10.35 -0.20
N LEU A 93 14.75 10.23 -1.40
CA LEU A 93 13.31 10.02 -1.62
C LEU A 93 12.84 8.67 -1.11
N VAL A 94 13.60 7.61 -1.40
CA VAL A 94 13.24 6.24 -0.96
C VAL A 94 13.24 6.19 0.56
N LEU A 95 14.24 6.79 1.22
CA LEU A 95 14.31 6.80 2.67
C LEU A 95 13.27 7.73 3.31
N ASP A 96 12.91 8.83 2.67
CA ASP A 96 11.81 9.69 3.11
C ASP A 96 10.46 8.95 3.01
N ALA A 97 10.21 8.21 1.93
CA ALA A 97 9.03 7.34 1.81
C ALA A 97 9.00 6.24 2.89
N VAL A 98 10.15 5.62 3.17
CA VAL A 98 10.32 4.65 4.26
C VAL A 98 9.98 5.28 5.61
N SER A 99 10.55 6.44 5.92
CA SER A 99 10.32 7.14 7.18
C SER A 99 8.83 7.46 7.37
N LYS A 100 8.17 7.92 6.31
CA LYS A 100 6.74 8.25 6.29
C LYS A 100 5.86 7.01 6.42
N ALA A 101 6.17 5.94 5.70
CA ALA A 101 5.43 4.68 5.80
C ALA A 101 5.54 4.05 7.20
N VAL A 102 6.71 4.12 7.82
CA VAL A 102 6.92 3.71 9.22
C VAL A 102 6.09 4.60 10.15
N ALA A 103 6.15 5.93 10.01
CA ALA A 103 5.42 6.86 10.86
C ALA A 103 3.92 6.54 10.95
N THR A 104 3.25 6.39 9.80
CA THR A 104 1.81 6.05 9.78
C THR A 104 1.53 4.69 10.45
N ASN A 105 2.39 3.70 10.24
CA ASN A 105 2.18 2.38 10.83
C ASN A 105 2.52 2.32 12.33
N GLU A 106 3.40 3.20 12.82
CA GLU A 106 3.61 3.40 14.26
C GLU A 106 2.39 4.04 14.92
N VAL A 107 1.73 5.00 14.26
CA VAL A 107 0.42 5.54 14.73
C VAL A 107 -0.63 4.44 14.79
N ASN A 108 -0.71 3.58 13.77
CA ASN A 108 -1.60 2.42 13.81
C ASN A 108 -1.29 1.49 15.00
N ALA A 109 -0.01 1.17 15.24
CA ALA A 109 0.42 0.35 16.38
C ALA A 109 0.12 1.00 17.74
N ALA A 110 0.07 2.33 17.80
CA ALA A 110 -0.34 3.10 18.97
C ALA A 110 -1.87 3.25 19.12
N MET A 111 -2.65 2.62 18.24
CA MET A 111 -4.12 2.73 18.18
C MET A 111 -4.63 4.14 17.85
N GLY A 112 -3.82 4.92 17.13
CA GLY A 112 -4.19 6.22 16.59
C GLY A 112 -5.10 6.10 15.36
N LYS A 113 -5.60 7.24 14.88
CA LYS A 113 -6.49 7.27 13.69
C LYS A 113 -5.66 7.17 12.42
N ILE A 114 -5.94 6.17 11.58
CA ILE A 114 -5.31 5.98 10.27
C ILE A 114 -6.35 5.83 9.15
N CYS A 115 -5.89 5.87 7.89
CA CYS A 115 -6.68 5.51 6.72
C CYS A 115 -6.18 4.19 6.16
N ALA A 116 -7.03 3.17 6.09
CA ALA A 116 -6.65 1.83 5.61
C ALA A 116 -6.36 1.84 4.10
N THR A 117 -5.24 1.24 3.70
CA THR A 117 -4.82 1.15 2.29
C THR A 117 -4.10 -0.16 1.96
N PRO A 118 -4.79 -1.25 1.58
CA PRO A 118 -6.23 -1.48 1.75
C PRO A 118 -6.61 -1.91 3.19
N THR A 119 -5.65 -2.31 4.04
CA THR A 119 -5.91 -2.66 5.45
C THR A 119 -5.20 -1.71 6.41
N ALA A 120 -5.51 -1.84 7.70
CA ALA A 120 -4.78 -1.13 8.75
C ALA A 120 -3.30 -1.56 8.82
N GLY A 121 -3.00 -2.83 8.51
CA GLY A 121 -1.64 -3.38 8.54
C GLY A 121 -0.72 -2.82 7.47
N SER A 122 -1.28 -2.38 6.34
CA SER A 122 -0.55 -1.80 5.20
C SER A 122 -0.78 -0.28 5.03
N ALA A 123 -1.40 0.37 6.03
CA ALA A 123 -1.88 1.73 5.93
C ALA A 123 -0.78 2.78 5.66
N GLY A 124 0.48 2.45 5.93
CA GLY A 124 1.60 3.37 5.74
C GLY A 124 2.12 3.45 4.31
N VAL A 125 1.91 2.44 3.45
CA VAL A 125 2.58 2.39 2.13
C VAL A 125 2.14 3.54 1.21
N VAL A 126 0.83 3.62 0.92
CA VAL A 126 0.26 4.61 0.00
C VAL A 126 0.54 6.06 0.46
N PRO A 127 0.25 6.46 1.70
CA PRO A 127 0.58 7.81 2.15
C PRO A 127 2.10 8.03 2.24
N GLY A 128 2.87 7.01 2.62
CA GLY A 128 4.33 7.10 2.68
C GLY A 128 4.95 7.55 1.36
N VAL A 129 4.55 6.94 0.25
CA VAL A 129 5.03 7.31 -1.08
C VAL A 129 4.42 8.62 -1.60
N LEU A 130 3.13 8.86 -1.36
CA LEU A 130 2.46 10.06 -1.85
C LEU A 130 3.10 11.33 -1.26
N PHE A 131 3.28 11.34 0.06
CA PHE A 131 3.84 12.50 0.75
C PHE A 131 5.35 12.65 0.57
N SER A 132 6.09 11.61 0.16
CA SER A 132 7.50 11.75 -0.24
C SER A 132 7.64 12.32 -1.66
N LEU A 133 6.75 11.95 -2.57
CA LEU A 133 6.79 12.38 -3.97
C LEU A 133 6.12 13.72 -4.25
N LYS A 134 5.21 14.20 -3.38
CA LYS A 134 4.41 15.42 -3.65
C LYS A 134 5.22 16.62 -4.13
N ASN A 135 6.40 16.86 -3.53
CA ASN A 135 7.27 17.98 -3.91
C ASN A 135 8.06 17.69 -5.19
N ARG A 136 8.53 16.45 -5.37
CA ARG A 136 9.32 16.05 -6.55
C ARG A 136 8.48 16.08 -7.83
N LEU A 137 7.22 15.66 -7.74
CA LEU A 137 6.26 15.68 -8.84
C LEU A 137 5.42 16.97 -8.89
N GLN A 138 5.63 17.92 -7.98
CA GLN A 138 4.88 19.17 -7.89
C GLN A 138 3.35 18.96 -7.83
N LEU A 139 2.91 17.93 -7.11
CA LEU A 139 1.50 17.53 -7.03
C LEU A 139 0.68 18.61 -6.32
N SER A 140 -0.37 19.08 -6.99
CA SER A 140 -1.42 19.86 -6.34
C SER A 140 -2.25 18.98 -5.40
N ARG A 141 -3.10 19.60 -4.57
CA ARG A 141 -4.04 18.84 -3.73
C ARG A 141 -4.95 17.95 -4.59
N GLN A 142 -5.38 18.44 -5.75
CA GLN A 142 -6.20 17.66 -6.68
C GLN A 142 -5.44 16.45 -7.23
N ASP A 143 -4.16 16.61 -7.58
CA ASP A 143 -3.32 15.50 -8.06
C ASP A 143 -3.12 14.43 -6.98
N MET A 144 -3.03 14.84 -5.71
CA MET A 144 -2.98 13.90 -4.60
C MET A 144 -4.28 13.10 -4.45
N LEU A 145 -5.45 13.71 -4.71
CA LEU A 145 -6.72 12.99 -4.71
C LEU A 145 -6.82 12.04 -5.91
N ASN A 146 -6.36 12.48 -7.08
CA ASN A 146 -6.29 11.66 -8.28
C ASN A 146 -5.38 10.45 -8.06
N PHE A 147 -4.21 10.63 -7.43
CA PHE A 147 -3.31 9.54 -7.02
C PHE A 147 -4.02 8.49 -6.17
N LEU A 148 -4.84 8.92 -5.20
CA LEU A 148 -5.59 7.99 -4.36
C LEU A 148 -6.69 7.26 -5.15
N LEU A 149 -7.33 7.91 -6.13
CA LEU A 149 -8.28 7.25 -7.04
C LEU A 149 -7.57 6.21 -7.93
N THR A 150 -6.40 6.52 -8.48
CA THR A 150 -5.59 5.56 -9.25
C THR A 150 -5.23 4.35 -8.41
N SER A 151 -4.71 4.59 -7.21
CA SER A 151 -4.41 3.54 -6.22
C SER A 151 -5.65 2.70 -5.91
N GLY A 152 -6.79 3.36 -5.70
CA GLY A 152 -8.10 2.74 -5.47
C GLY A 152 -8.58 1.87 -6.64
N ALA A 153 -8.32 2.26 -7.89
CA ALA A 153 -8.70 1.48 -9.08
C ALA A 153 -8.06 0.09 -9.09
N PHE A 154 -6.75 0.03 -8.83
CA PHE A 154 -6.03 -1.23 -8.73
C PHE A 154 -6.43 -2.02 -7.48
N GLY A 155 -6.62 -1.33 -6.34
CA GLY A 155 -7.11 -1.94 -5.11
C GLY A 155 -8.49 -2.58 -5.28
N PHE A 156 -9.38 -1.94 -6.04
CA PHE A 156 -10.69 -2.46 -6.39
C PHE A 156 -10.59 -3.78 -7.17
N VAL A 157 -9.70 -3.86 -8.18
CA VAL A 157 -9.50 -5.11 -8.93
C VAL A 157 -8.97 -6.22 -8.01
N VAL A 158 -8.01 -5.92 -7.14
CA VAL A 158 -7.47 -6.92 -6.19
C VAL A 158 -8.56 -7.42 -5.24
N ALA A 159 -9.35 -6.51 -4.66
CA ALA A 159 -10.39 -6.85 -3.70
C ALA A 159 -11.49 -7.75 -4.31
N ASN A 160 -11.81 -7.55 -5.60
CA ASN A 160 -12.86 -8.31 -6.27
C ASN A 160 -12.39 -9.66 -6.85
N ASN A 161 -11.11 -9.81 -7.18
CA ASN A 161 -10.61 -11.01 -7.86
C ASN A 161 -9.68 -11.88 -7.00
N ALA A 162 -9.21 -11.37 -5.86
CA ALA A 162 -8.30 -12.08 -4.97
C ALA A 162 -8.72 -11.92 -3.51
N SER A 163 -7.81 -11.41 -2.67
CA SER A 163 -8.06 -11.09 -1.27
C SER A 163 -7.19 -9.89 -0.89
N ILE A 164 -7.67 -9.11 0.07
CA ILE A 164 -6.90 -8.05 0.74
C ILE A 164 -6.64 -8.39 2.21
N SER A 165 -6.98 -9.60 2.66
CA SER A 165 -6.88 -10.00 4.07
C SER A 165 -5.60 -10.78 4.35
N GLY A 166 -4.85 -10.34 5.37
CA GLY A 166 -3.66 -11.06 5.87
C GLY A 166 -3.97 -12.48 6.31
N ALA A 167 -5.06 -12.66 7.07
CA ALA A 167 -5.55 -13.96 7.52
C ALA A 167 -5.92 -14.92 6.36
N ALA A 168 -6.41 -14.40 5.23
CA ALA A 168 -6.80 -15.23 4.10
C ALA A 168 -5.64 -15.49 3.13
N GLY A 169 -4.90 -14.45 2.75
CA GLY A 169 -3.94 -14.46 1.66
C GLY A 169 -2.48 -14.25 2.05
N GLY A 170 -2.18 -14.06 3.33
CA GLY A 170 -0.86 -13.61 3.80
C GLY A 170 -0.63 -12.12 3.58
N CYS A 171 0.52 -11.62 3.99
CA CYS A 171 0.84 -10.18 3.93
C CYS A 171 1.10 -9.70 2.49
N GLN A 172 1.28 -10.60 1.53
CA GLN A 172 1.19 -10.29 0.10
C GLN A 172 -0.14 -9.62 -0.28
N ALA A 173 -1.24 -10.03 0.36
CA ALA A 173 -2.58 -9.50 0.11
C ALA A 173 -2.79 -8.11 0.72
N GLU A 174 -2.02 -7.75 1.74
CA GLU A 174 -2.11 -6.46 2.43
C GLU A 174 -1.02 -5.50 1.93
N VAL A 175 0.21 -5.68 2.41
CA VAL A 175 1.35 -4.82 2.08
C VAL A 175 1.78 -5.00 0.63
N GLY A 176 1.68 -6.22 0.08
CA GLY A 176 1.97 -6.46 -1.34
C GLY A 176 1.00 -5.70 -2.25
N SER A 177 -0.30 -5.82 -1.99
CA SER A 177 -1.34 -5.04 -2.69
C SER A 177 -1.14 -3.53 -2.53
N ALA A 178 -0.92 -3.04 -1.30
CA ALA A 178 -0.70 -1.62 -1.04
C ALA A 178 0.52 -1.06 -1.79
N SER A 179 1.61 -1.83 -1.81
CA SER A 179 2.84 -1.53 -2.55
C SER A 179 2.58 -1.46 -4.06
N ALA A 180 1.84 -2.42 -4.61
CA ALA A 180 1.52 -2.44 -6.04
C ALA A 180 0.54 -1.34 -6.44
N MET A 181 -0.48 -1.05 -5.61
CA MET A 181 -1.40 0.07 -5.78
C MET A 181 -0.64 1.41 -5.80
N ALA A 182 0.28 1.58 -4.86
CA ALA A 182 1.17 2.74 -4.80
C ALA A 182 2.04 2.85 -6.07
N ALA A 183 2.65 1.76 -6.53
CA ALA A 183 3.49 1.77 -7.73
C ALA A 183 2.71 2.26 -8.96
N ALA A 184 1.50 1.74 -9.19
CA ALA A 184 0.65 2.18 -10.30
C ALA A 184 0.29 3.67 -10.21
N ALA A 185 -0.06 4.16 -9.01
CA ALA A 185 -0.39 5.56 -8.80
C ALA A 185 0.81 6.50 -9.00
N ILE A 186 2.02 6.07 -8.63
CA ILE A 186 3.26 6.81 -8.90
C ILE A 186 3.48 6.95 -10.41
N VAL A 187 3.31 5.86 -11.16
CA VAL A 187 3.49 5.89 -12.63
C VAL A 187 2.55 6.89 -13.28
N GLU A 188 1.25 6.84 -12.97
CA GLU A 188 0.29 7.81 -13.53
C GLU A 188 0.61 9.25 -13.10
N ALA A 189 0.90 9.49 -11.82
CA ALA A 189 1.23 10.83 -11.33
C ALA A 189 2.54 11.39 -11.92
N ALA A 190 3.45 10.52 -12.38
CA ALA A 190 4.66 10.91 -13.09
C ALA A 190 4.46 11.08 -14.61
N GLY A 191 3.22 10.94 -15.11
CA GLY A 191 2.89 11.08 -16.54
C GLY A 191 3.11 9.82 -17.37
N GLY A 192 3.23 8.65 -16.73
CA GLY A 192 3.29 7.36 -17.41
C GLY A 192 1.94 6.97 -18.04
N THR A 193 1.99 6.08 -19.03
CA THR A 193 0.79 5.56 -19.69
C THR A 193 0.00 4.60 -18.78
N PRO A 194 -1.30 4.40 -19.04
CA PRO A 194 -2.09 3.40 -18.29
C PRO A 194 -1.46 2.00 -18.31
N GLN A 195 -0.89 1.60 -19.45
CA GLN A 195 -0.16 0.33 -19.54
C GLN A 195 1.07 0.31 -18.63
N GLN A 196 1.88 1.37 -18.57
CA GLN A 196 3.00 1.44 -17.63
C GLN A 196 2.55 1.37 -16.17
N SER A 197 1.40 1.92 -15.81
CA SER A 197 0.85 1.77 -14.46
C SER A 197 0.52 0.30 -14.15
N ALA A 198 -0.01 -0.44 -15.13
CA ALA A 198 -0.22 -1.88 -15.01
C ALA A 198 1.10 -2.66 -14.90
N GLU A 199 2.15 -2.26 -15.61
CA GLU A 199 3.49 -2.86 -15.50
C GLU A 199 4.10 -2.60 -14.12
N GLY A 200 4.03 -1.36 -13.62
CA GLY A 200 4.53 -0.97 -12.30
C GLY A 200 3.84 -1.76 -11.19
N PHE A 201 2.51 -1.91 -11.28
CA PHE A 201 1.75 -2.78 -10.38
C PHE A 201 2.26 -4.22 -10.43
N ALA A 202 2.37 -4.81 -11.63
CA ALA A 202 2.72 -6.21 -11.80
C ALA A 202 4.14 -6.52 -11.30
N ILE A 203 5.12 -5.68 -11.64
CA ILE A 203 6.50 -5.78 -11.14
C ILE A 203 6.51 -5.73 -9.61
N CYS A 204 5.82 -4.74 -9.04
CA CYS A 204 5.79 -4.53 -7.61
C CYS A 204 5.16 -5.71 -6.86
N LEU A 205 4.01 -6.20 -7.32
CA LEU A 205 3.30 -7.30 -6.67
C LEU A 205 4.08 -8.61 -6.74
N LYS A 206 4.73 -8.91 -7.87
CA LYS A 206 5.56 -10.13 -8.03
C LYS A 206 6.65 -10.23 -6.97
N ASN A 207 7.29 -9.11 -6.61
CA ASN A 207 8.34 -9.07 -5.58
C ASN A 207 7.80 -9.41 -4.17
N MET A 208 6.48 -9.39 -3.98
CA MET A 208 5.82 -9.60 -2.70
C MET A 208 5.07 -10.94 -2.62
N LEU A 209 5.01 -11.72 -3.73
CA LEU A 209 4.32 -13.01 -3.76
C LEU A 209 4.94 -14.00 -2.76
N GLY A 210 4.08 -14.72 -2.04
CA GLY A 210 4.48 -15.68 -1.01
C GLY A 210 4.74 -15.07 0.37
N LEU A 211 4.62 -13.75 0.53
CA LEU A 211 4.85 -13.11 1.82
C LEU A 211 3.77 -13.51 2.85
N VAL A 212 4.18 -14.30 3.84
CA VAL A 212 3.31 -14.83 4.91
C VAL A 212 2.86 -13.75 5.90
N CYS A 213 1.74 -13.96 6.58
CA CYS A 213 1.32 -13.13 7.71
C CYS A 213 1.54 -13.92 8.99
N ASP A 214 2.57 -13.60 9.78
CA ASP A 214 2.80 -14.28 11.06
C ASP A 214 3.36 -13.28 12.09
N PRO A 215 2.54 -12.30 12.51
CA PRO A 215 2.98 -11.23 13.38
C PRO A 215 3.21 -11.72 14.82
N VAL A 216 4.23 -11.16 15.47
CA VAL A 216 4.53 -11.42 16.87
C VAL A 216 3.32 -11.04 17.72
N ALA A 217 2.92 -11.95 18.60
CA ALA A 217 1.78 -11.78 19.50
C ALA A 217 0.43 -11.51 18.77
N GLY A 218 0.33 -11.76 17.45
CA GLY A 218 -0.88 -11.43 16.69
C GLY A 218 -1.10 -9.93 16.49
N LEU A 219 -0.09 -9.09 16.77
CA LEU A 219 -0.22 -7.64 16.78
C LEU A 219 0.25 -7.01 15.47
N VAL A 220 -0.37 -5.91 15.07
CA VAL A 220 0.00 -5.15 13.87
C VAL A 220 1.22 -4.26 14.14
N GLU A 221 2.32 -4.91 14.54
CA GLU A 221 3.53 -4.28 15.04
C GLU A 221 4.76 -4.91 14.37
N VAL A 222 5.14 -6.11 14.80
CA VAL A 222 6.29 -6.84 14.30
C VAL A 222 5.81 -8.03 13.47
N PRO A 223 6.09 -8.12 12.17
CA PRO A 223 6.99 -7.28 11.36
C PRO A 223 6.26 -6.15 10.58
N CYS A 224 4.97 -5.93 10.84
CA CYS A 224 4.08 -5.11 10.03
C CYS A 224 4.60 -3.69 9.74
N VAL A 225 5.16 -3.00 10.73
CA VAL A 225 5.69 -1.64 10.54
C VAL A 225 6.86 -1.62 9.54
N LYS A 226 7.82 -2.54 9.68
CA LYS A 226 8.98 -2.62 8.78
C LYS A 226 8.59 -3.13 7.39
N ARG A 227 7.51 -3.91 7.28
CA ARG A 227 6.97 -4.31 5.97
C ARG A 227 6.40 -3.12 5.19
N ASN A 228 5.84 -2.12 5.85
CA ASN A 228 5.39 -0.89 5.18
C ASN A 228 6.57 -0.11 4.59
N ALA A 229 7.71 -0.05 5.29
CA ALA A 229 8.95 0.50 4.76
C ALA A 229 9.39 -0.23 3.47
N ALA A 230 9.46 -1.57 3.52
CA ALA A 230 9.83 -2.37 2.36
C ALA A 230 8.84 -2.19 1.19
N GLY A 231 7.54 -2.12 1.49
CA GLY A 231 6.48 -1.86 0.50
C GLY A 231 6.61 -0.50 -0.16
N ALA A 232 6.91 0.56 0.60
CA ALA A 232 7.12 1.90 0.05
C ALA A 232 8.35 1.98 -0.86
N SER A 233 9.45 1.34 -0.45
CA SER A 233 10.66 1.25 -1.27
C SER A 233 10.42 0.48 -2.58
N ASN A 234 9.80 -0.71 -2.49
CA ASN A 234 9.48 -1.53 -3.65
C ASN A 234 8.52 -0.82 -4.61
N ALA A 235 7.57 -0.03 -4.09
CA ALA A 235 6.64 0.73 -4.92
C ALA A 235 7.34 1.79 -5.77
N ILE A 236 8.24 2.59 -5.17
CA ILE A 236 9.00 3.62 -5.89
C ILE A 236 9.90 2.97 -6.96
N VAL A 237 10.68 1.96 -6.58
CA VAL A 237 11.60 1.29 -7.51
C VAL A 237 10.83 0.62 -8.65
N SER A 238 9.70 -0.03 -8.37
CA SER A 238 8.88 -0.66 -9.42
C SER A 238 8.23 0.35 -10.36
N ALA A 239 7.85 1.53 -9.85
CA ALA A 239 7.34 2.62 -10.68
C ALA A 239 8.44 3.17 -11.60
N ASP A 240 9.66 3.39 -11.09
CA ASP A 240 10.81 3.79 -11.90
C ASP A 240 11.13 2.76 -12.99
N MET A 241 11.07 1.47 -12.66
CA MET A 241 11.26 0.39 -13.65
C MET A 241 10.24 0.46 -14.79
N ALA A 242 8.95 0.65 -14.47
CA ALA A 242 7.90 0.76 -15.47
C ALA A 242 8.03 2.04 -16.33
N LEU A 243 8.36 3.17 -15.71
CA LEU A 243 8.62 4.43 -16.41
C LEU A 243 9.84 4.33 -17.33
N ALA A 244 10.85 3.54 -16.96
CA ALA A 244 12.01 3.22 -17.78
C ALA A 244 11.69 2.26 -18.95
N GLY A 245 10.45 1.76 -19.07
CA GLY A 245 10.03 0.83 -20.11
C GLY A 245 10.33 -0.64 -19.82
N ILE A 246 10.60 -0.99 -18.56
CA ILE A 246 10.73 -2.40 -18.16
C ILE A 246 9.33 -2.98 -18.03
N GLU A 247 9.06 -4.03 -18.80
CA GLU A 247 7.78 -4.71 -18.84
C GLU A 247 7.77 -5.95 -17.93
N SER A 248 6.63 -6.19 -17.29
CA SER A 248 6.30 -7.48 -16.71
C SER A 248 6.05 -8.50 -17.82
N ARG A 249 6.79 -9.61 -17.79
CA ARG A 249 6.53 -10.74 -18.70
C ARG A 249 5.23 -11.50 -18.41
N ILE A 250 4.64 -11.31 -17.23
CA ILE A 250 3.37 -11.91 -16.82
C ILE A 250 2.33 -10.80 -16.69
N PRO A 251 1.17 -10.89 -17.36
CA PRO A 251 0.13 -9.87 -17.28
C PRO A 251 -0.34 -9.61 -15.85
N THR A 252 -0.74 -8.36 -15.56
CA THR A 252 -1.11 -7.91 -14.21
C THR A 252 -2.22 -8.76 -13.58
N ASP A 253 -3.27 -9.08 -14.33
CA ASP A 253 -4.38 -9.91 -13.85
C ASP A 253 -3.92 -11.34 -13.48
N GLU A 254 -2.95 -11.90 -14.21
CA GLU A 254 -2.38 -13.21 -13.89
C GLU A 254 -1.50 -13.16 -12.63
N VAL A 255 -0.81 -12.05 -12.38
CA VAL A 255 -0.07 -11.83 -11.12
C VAL A 255 -1.04 -11.77 -9.93
N ILE A 256 -2.19 -11.11 -10.09
CA ILE A 256 -3.24 -11.05 -9.06
C ILE A 256 -3.82 -12.46 -8.79
N ASP A 257 -4.11 -13.23 -9.84
CA ASP A 257 -4.56 -14.62 -9.71
C ASP A 257 -3.49 -15.52 -9.05
N ALA A 258 -2.21 -15.34 -9.41
CA ALA A 258 -1.11 -16.05 -8.76
C ALA A 258 -1.05 -15.74 -7.25
N MET A 259 -1.18 -14.47 -6.85
CA MET A 259 -1.28 -14.08 -5.44
C MET A 259 -2.43 -14.80 -4.74
N TYR A 260 -3.61 -14.84 -5.37
CA TYR A 260 -4.79 -15.51 -4.82
C TYR A 260 -4.55 -17.01 -4.59
N LYS A 261 -4.05 -17.72 -5.62
CA LYS A 261 -3.72 -19.16 -5.55
C LYS A 261 -2.67 -19.46 -4.48
N ILE A 262 -1.61 -18.64 -4.38
CA ILE A 262 -0.61 -18.76 -3.32
C ILE A 262 -1.27 -18.64 -1.94
N GLY A 263 -2.14 -17.65 -1.76
CA GLY A 263 -2.89 -17.44 -0.51
C GLY A 263 -3.74 -18.65 -0.11
N GLN A 264 -4.46 -19.25 -1.07
CA GLN A 264 -5.29 -20.44 -0.83
C GLN A 264 -4.47 -21.66 -0.38
N THR A 265 -3.26 -21.82 -0.91
CA THR A 265 -2.37 -22.95 -0.58
C THR A 265 -1.50 -22.68 0.65
N MET A 266 -1.52 -21.46 1.20
CA MET A 266 -0.67 -21.09 2.32
C MET A 266 -1.06 -21.88 3.59
N PRO A 267 -0.09 -22.50 4.28
CA PRO A 267 -0.36 -23.21 5.54
C PRO A 267 -1.04 -22.30 6.56
N SER A 268 -2.02 -22.81 7.30
CA SER A 268 -2.72 -22.03 8.35
C SER A 268 -1.77 -21.51 9.43
N ALA A 269 -0.70 -22.26 9.74
CA ALA A 269 0.36 -21.84 10.66
C ALA A 269 1.12 -20.57 10.22
N LEU A 270 1.01 -20.17 8.95
CA LEU A 270 1.65 -19.01 8.34
C LEU A 270 0.64 -17.92 7.91
N ARG A 271 -0.61 -18.03 8.39
CA ARG A 271 -1.73 -17.11 8.12
C ARG A 271 -2.33 -16.57 9.42
N GLU A 272 -1.69 -15.54 9.96
CA GLU A 272 -2.06 -14.72 11.12
C GLU A 272 -2.25 -15.48 12.45
N THR A 273 -2.08 -16.81 12.45
CA THR A 273 -2.23 -17.65 13.64
C THR A 273 -1.12 -17.48 14.68
N GLY A 274 0.04 -16.92 14.30
CA GLY A 274 1.13 -16.63 15.24
C GLY A 274 1.90 -17.87 15.71
N ARG A 275 1.79 -19.00 14.98
CA ARG A 275 2.24 -20.33 15.45
C ARG A 275 3.38 -20.94 14.64
N GLY A 276 3.71 -20.40 13.46
CA GLY A 276 4.59 -21.08 12.51
C GLY A 276 5.95 -20.43 12.33
N GLY A 277 5.96 -19.18 11.85
CA GLY A 277 7.15 -18.49 11.35
C GLY A 277 7.78 -17.57 12.40
N LEU A 278 7.77 -16.26 12.11
CA LEU A 278 8.41 -15.25 12.95
C LEU A 278 7.82 -15.20 14.37
N ALA A 279 6.50 -15.30 14.50
CA ALA A 279 5.82 -15.32 15.78
C ALA A 279 6.18 -16.57 16.60
N GLY A 280 6.44 -17.69 15.93
CA GLY A 280 6.85 -18.97 16.51
C GLY A 280 8.27 -19.01 17.08
N THR A 281 9.09 -17.97 16.83
CA THR A 281 10.47 -17.93 17.32
C THR A 281 10.55 -17.83 18.86
N PRO A 282 11.66 -18.24 19.50
CA PRO A 282 11.81 -18.15 20.95
C PRO A 282 11.57 -16.73 21.49
N THR A 283 12.08 -15.71 20.78
CA THR A 283 11.83 -14.30 21.14
C THR A 283 10.37 -13.91 20.90
N GLY A 284 9.75 -14.32 19.78
CA GLY A 284 8.34 -14.03 19.50
C GLY A 284 7.40 -14.59 20.57
N GLN A 285 7.62 -15.85 20.99
CA GLN A 285 6.84 -16.49 22.06
C GLN A 285 7.08 -15.83 23.42
N ARG A 286 8.33 -15.49 23.76
CA ARG A 286 8.65 -14.75 25.00
C ARG A 286 7.95 -13.38 25.04
N LEU A 287 7.97 -12.62 23.94
CA LEU A 287 7.30 -11.32 23.86
C LEU A 287 5.78 -11.48 23.99
N LYS A 288 5.18 -12.49 23.34
CA LYS A 288 3.76 -12.81 23.50
C LYS A 288 3.40 -13.08 24.96
N GLN A 289 4.19 -13.90 25.66
CA GLN A 289 3.98 -14.19 27.07
C GLN A 289 4.13 -12.94 27.96
N GLN A 290 5.10 -12.06 27.69
CA GLN A 290 5.27 -10.81 28.43
C GLN A 290 4.08 -9.86 28.26
N ILE A 291 3.42 -9.87 27.10
CA ILE A 291 2.29 -8.99 26.80
C ILE A 291 0.96 -9.54 27.36
N PHE A 292 0.70 -10.84 27.21
CA PHE A 292 -0.60 -11.43 27.57
C PHE A 292 -0.61 -12.24 28.87
N GLY A 293 0.55 -12.64 29.41
CA GLY A 293 0.66 -13.37 30.67
C GLY A 293 0.32 -14.87 30.62
N ASP A 294 0.29 -15.47 29.43
CA ASP A 294 0.02 -16.92 29.22
C ASP A 294 1.14 -17.84 29.74
#